data_AF-A0A6C0HF38-F1
#
_entry.id   AF-A0A6C0HF38-F1
#
_cell.length_a   1.000
_cell.length_b   1.000
_cell.length_c   1.000
_cell.angle_alpha   90.00
_cell.angle_beta   90.00
_cell.angle_gamma   90.00
#
_symmetry.space_group_name_H-M   'P 1'
#
loop_
_entity.id
_entity.type
_entity.pdbx_description
1 polymer ?
#
loop_
_entity_poly.entity_id
_entity_poly.type
_entity_poly.pdbx_seq_one_letter_code
_entity_poly.pdbx_strand_id
1 'polypeptide(L)'
;MSKLTQEELKNLQQLVDKWSPIIYHHPDEKYYPVSIEWLMANSALIDFSDPKNAQSISPITNQDIYNLAKKHNFETKTDGSILFAFGNELHRGEHPTRNIPCYVLVKQVGDKLHLIYIYLYAYNGEYPILGLLNAGQHPADIEHMTLEMTSRGELIRVMYSAHGTKDGRWIAAEQVPMEDGKIVAYMALNGHGLYPKEGIAFRLGGLANDYLGKGAKWSPKPQLIFLPNDPNFDVDTIGWVAFNGRLGGDARPGNTDGIAPLLDKGWIRGTDILDESQLNPPIIFSPTVGNILINVKNILVFVIVYFIIYKILQLNDQYLFSPKDGRYTWKEHSATIAIFIILFVIVREVAKRIAKKFVPS
;
A
#
# COMPACT_ATOMS: atom_id res chain seq x y z
N MET A 1 12.17 -17.74 -24.04
CA MET A 1 12.65 -16.69 -24.97
C MET A 1 14.12 -16.93 -25.26
N SER A 2 14.69 -16.36 -26.32
CA SER A 2 16.14 -16.35 -26.55
C SER A 2 16.79 -15.19 -25.78
N LYS A 3 18.11 -15.27 -25.59
CA LYS A 3 18.88 -14.12 -25.07
C LYS A 3 18.74 -12.95 -26.04
N LEU A 4 18.49 -11.77 -25.50
CA LEU A 4 18.36 -10.55 -26.29
C LEU A 4 19.73 -10.13 -26.81
N THR A 5 19.75 -9.60 -28.03
CA THR A 5 20.90 -8.93 -28.59
C THR A 5 21.17 -7.61 -27.86
N GLN A 6 22.38 -7.07 -28.01
CA GLN A 6 22.72 -5.77 -27.42
C GLN A 6 21.84 -4.63 -27.96
N GLU A 7 21.44 -4.71 -29.23
CA GLU A 7 20.56 -3.70 -29.83
C GLU A 7 19.13 -3.82 -29.29
N GLU A 8 18.60 -5.04 -29.09
CA GLU A 8 17.30 -5.23 -28.44
C GLU A 8 17.29 -4.74 -26.99
N LEU A 9 18.34 -5.04 -26.22
CA LEU A 9 18.49 -4.53 -24.85
C LEU A 9 18.54 -2.99 -24.81
N LYS A 10 19.27 -2.38 -25.74
CA LYS A 10 19.34 -0.92 -25.86
C LYS A 10 17.99 -0.31 -26.23
N ASN A 11 17.27 -0.88 -27.19
CA ASN A 11 15.93 -0.42 -27.58
C ASN A 11 14.94 -0.56 -26.43
N LEU A 12 15.02 -1.67 -25.67
CA LEU A 12 14.20 -1.87 -24.50
C LEU A 12 14.54 -0.85 -23.39
N GLN A 13 15.82 -0.59 -23.16
CA GLN A 13 16.27 0.42 -22.20
C GLN A 13 15.75 1.81 -22.57
N GLN A 14 15.82 2.20 -23.85
CA GLN A 14 15.26 3.48 -24.32
C GLN A 14 13.75 3.59 -24.10
N LEU A 15 13.02 2.49 -24.29
CA LEU A 15 11.59 2.45 -24.05
C LEU A 15 11.27 2.64 -22.56
N VAL A 16 11.95 1.93 -21.65
CA VAL A 16 11.72 2.08 -20.21
C VAL A 16 12.19 3.44 -19.68
N ASP A 17 13.26 4.01 -20.25
CA ASP A 17 13.74 5.37 -19.94
C ASP A 17 12.70 6.43 -20.34
N LYS A 18 12.14 6.31 -21.55
CA LYS A 18 11.12 7.22 -22.08
C LYS A 18 9.90 7.28 -21.16
N TRP A 19 9.46 6.14 -20.67
CA TRP A 19 8.22 6.02 -19.90
C TRP A 19 8.43 6.00 -18.38
N SER A 20 9.67 6.18 -17.90
CA SER A 20 9.96 6.23 -16.46
C SER A 20 9.19 7.38 -15.79
N PRO A 21 8.39 7.10 -14.75
CA PRO A 21 7.55 8.10 -14.13
C PRO A 21 8.34 9.09 -13.27
N ILE A 22 7.75 10.27 -13.12
CA ILE A 22 8.03 11.21 -12.04
C ILE A 22 7.14 10.81 -10.87
N ILE A 23 7.72 10.67 -9.69
CA ILE A 23 7.02 10.37 -8.44
C ILE A 23 7.13 11.57 -7.52
N TYR A 24 6.00 12.05 -7.03
CA TYR A 24 5.94 12.99 -5.93
C TYR A 24 5.65 12.25 -4.63
N HIS A 25 6.59 12.30 -3.69
CA HIS A 25 6.34 11.88 -2.32
C HIS A 25 5.51 12.93 -1.58
N HIS A 26 4.76 12.50 -0.57
CA HIS A 26 4.04 13.42 0.30
C HIS A 26 5.02 14.41 0.98
N PRO A 27 4.65 15.69 1.21
CA PRO A 27 5.52 16.67 1.87
C PRO A 27 6.02 16.25 3.26
N ASP A 28 5.21 15.48 3.97
CA ASP A 28 5.53 14.94 5.31
C ASP A 28 6.21 13.56 5.28
N GLU A 29 6.60 13.05 4.09
CA GLU A 29 7.23 11.75 3.96
C GLU A 29 8.57 11.68 4.69
N LYS A 30 8.76 10.58 5.39
CA LYS A 30 9.89 10.28 6.28
C LYS A 30 10.66 9.04 5.84
N TYR A 31 10.05 8.19 5.02
CA TYR A 31 10.56 6.89 4.60
C TYR A 31 10.71 6.93 3.08
N TYR A 32 11.95 7.07 2.64
CA TYR A 32 12.27 7.28 1.24
C TYR A 32 12.71 5.97 0.58
N PRO A 33 12.70 5.92 -0.77
CA PRO A 33 13.08 4.70 -1.47
C PRO A 33 14.53 4.31 -1.16
N VAL A 34 14.88 3.08 -1.51
CA VAL A 34 16.22 2.52 -1.37
C VAL A 34 16.61 1.77 -2.63
N SER A 35 17.91 1.78 -2.94
CA SER A 35 18.47 0.84 -3.91
C SER A 35 18.67 -0.54 -3.27
N ILE A 36 18.61 -1.60 -4.08
CA ILE A 36 18.94 -2.95 -3.61
C ILE A 36 20.40 -3.04 -3.18
N GLU A 37 21.30 -2.30 -3.85
CA GLU A 37 22.71 -2.21 -3.49
C GLU A 37 22.88 -1.62 -2.08
N TRP A 38 22.12 -0.56 -1.77
CA TRP A 38 22.11 0.03 -0.43
C TRP A 38 21.54 -0.94 0.61
N LEU A 39 20.44 -1.64 0.30
CA LEU A 39 19.90 -2.66 1.20
C LEU A 39 20.92 -3.78 1.45
N MET A 40 21.54 -4.33 0.40
CA MET A 40 22.53 -5.40 0.51
C MET A 40 23.77 -4.99 1.33
N ALA A 41 24.21 -3.75 1.19
CA ALA A 41 25.36 -3.22 1.92
C ALA A 41 25.10 -3.00 3.42
N ASN A 42 23.83 -2.80 3.82
CA ASN A 42 23.46 -2.42 5.18
C ASN A 42 22.65 -3.49 5.92
N SER A 43 22.45 -4.67 5.33
CA SER A 43 21.60 -5.74 5.87
C SER A 43 22.38 -7.04 6.08
N ALA A 44 21.70 -8.03 6.65
CA ALA A 44 22.18 -9.40 6.79
C ALA A 44 21.22 -10.39 6.13
N LEU A 45 21.77 -11.34 5.36
CA LEU A 45 21.03 -12.48 4.84
C LEU A 45 21.15 -13.64 5.83
N ILE A 46 20.03 -14.10 6.36
CA ILE A 46 20.00 -15.07 7.46
C ILE A 46 19.20 -16.31 7.08
N ASP A 47 19.76 -17.49 7.34
CA ASP A 47 19.10 -18.78 7.17
C ASP A 47 18.95 -19.48 8.53
N PHE A 48 17.71 -19.51 9.04
CA PHE A 48 17.28 -20.18 10.26
C PHE A 48 16.75 -21.60 10.03
N SER A 49 16.86 -22.15 8.81
CA SER A 49 16.32 -23.48 8.49
C SER A 49 17.00 -24.62 9.25
N ASP A 50 18.23 -24.40 9.72
CA ASP A 50 18.87 -25.21 10.77
C ASP A 50 19.02 -24.38 12.06
N PRO A 51 18.11 -24.54 13.05
CA PRO A 51 18.15 -23.79 14.29
C PRO A 51 19.44 -23.96 15.10
N LYS A 52 20.21 -25.03 14.87
CA LYS A 52 21.48 -25.28 15.56
C LYS A 52 22.66 -24.58 14.89
N ASN A 53 22.52 -24.20 13.62
CA ASN A 53 23.59 -23.62 12.79
C ASN A 53 23.05 -22.49 11.91
N ALA A 54 22.40 -21.49 12.52
CA ALA A 54 21.92 -20.33 11.78
C ALA A 54 23.09 -19.64 11.05
N GLN A 55 22.96 -19.45 9.74
CA GLN A 55 23.97 -18.78 8.92
C GLN A 55 23.58 -17.33 8.71
N SER A 56 24.52 -16.41 8.86
CA SER A 56 24.33 -14.98 8.63
C SER A 56 25.44 -14.47 7.72
N ILE A 57 25.06 -13.77 6.64
CA ILE A 57 25.99 -13.18 5.68
C ILE A 57 25.78 -11.67 5.66
N SER A 58 26.85 -10.90 5.87
CA SER A 58 26.87 -9.45 5.73
C SER A 58 28.32 -8.97 5.47
N PRO A 59 28.57 -8.06 4.50
CA PRO A 59 27.60 -7.51 3.55
C PRO A 59 27.08 -8.58 2.59
N ILE A 60 25.88 -8.37 2.04
CA ILE A 60 25.21 -9.31 1.14
C ILE A 60 25.70 -9.08 -0.30
N THR A 61 25.90 -10.15 -1.08
CA THR A 61 26.04 -10.07 -2.54
C THR A 61 24.87 -10.70 -3.26
N ASN A 62 24.69 -10.35 -4.55
CA ASN A 62 23.70 -11.02 -5.40
C ASN A 62 23.89 -12.54 -5.45
N GLN A 63 25.15 -13.00 -5.46
CA GLN A 63 25.49 -14.42 -5.49
C GLN A 63 25.11 -15.13 -4.19
N ASP A 64 25.23 -14.47 -3.03
CA ASP A 64 24.79 -15.01 -1.74
C ASP A 64 23.28 -15.24 -1.73
N ILE A 65 22.52 -14.24 -2.19
CA ILE A 65 21.05 -14.31 -2.28
C ILE A 65 20.63 -15.45 -3.21
N TYR A 66 21.22 -15.53 -4.40
CA TYR A 66 20.89 -16.57 -5.36
C TYR A 66 21.27 -17.97 -4.87
N ASN A 67 22.45 -18.12 -4.26
CA ASN A 67 22.90 -19.40 -3.72
C ASN A 67 22.01 -19.88 -2.57
N LEU A 68 21.57 -18.96 -1.71
CA LEU A 68 20.64 -19.30 -0.65
C LEU A 68 19.27 -19.70 -1.20
N ALA A 69 18.73 -18.96 -2.17
CA ALA A 69 17.48 -19.33 -2.83
C ALA A 69 17.60 -20.71 -3.49
N LYS A 70 18.70 -20.98 -4.19
CA LYS A 70 19.00 -22.27 -4.82
C LYS A 70 19.14 -23.41 -3.80
N LYS A 71 19.80 -23.18 -2.66
CA LYS A 71 19.90 -24.15 -1.55
C LYS A 71 18.52 -24.63 -1.08
N HIS A 72 17.52 -23.75 -1.16
CA HIS A 72 16.13 -24.00 -0.80
C HIS A 72 15.22 -24.21 -2.02
N ASN A 73 15.77 -24.69 -3.14
CA ASN A 73 15.05 -25.03 -4.37
C ASN A 73 14.16 -23.90 -4.93
N PHE A 74 14.50 -22.65 -4.65
CA PHE A 74 13.70 -21.45 -4.97
C PHE A 74 12.28 -21.48 -4.38
N GLU A 75 12.02 -22.33 -3.39
CA GLU A 75 10.73 -22.37 -2.69
C GLU A 75 10.55 -21.11 -1.85
N THR A 76 9.37 -20.49 -1.93
CA THR A 76 9.07 -19.33 -1.10
C THR A 76 9.01 -19.73 0.38
N LYS A 77 9.77 -19.01 1.22
CA LYS A 77 9.87 -19.17 2.68
C LYS A 77 9.32 -17.92 3.38
N THR A 78 7.99 -17.85 3.50
CA THR A 78 7.29 -16.73 4.17
C THR A 78 7.16 -16.89 5.69
N ASP A 79 7.59 -18.04 6.22
CA ASP A 79 7.52 -18.41 7.65
C ASP A 79 8.61 -17.78 8.52
N GLY A 80 9.51 -16.99 7.93
CA GLY A 80 10.63 -16.37 8.65
C GLY A 80 11.83 -17.29 8.86
N SER A 81 11.91 -18.42 8.13
CA SER A 81 13.09 -19.29 8.12
C SER A 81 14.27 -18.71 7.32
N ILE A 82 13.99 -17.83 6.36
CA ILE A 82 15.01 -17.10 5.59
C ILE A 82 14.67 -15.61 5.64
N LEU A 83 15.60 -14.78 6.08
CA LEU A 83 15.42 -13.34 6.25
C LEU A 83 16.47 -12.54 5.48
N PHE A 84 16.03 -11.45 4.88
CA PHE A 84 16.88 -10.32 4.52
C PHE A 84 16.66 -9.27 5.62
N ALA A 85 17.43 -9.37 6.71
CA ALA A 85 17.19 -8.69 7.96
C ALA A 85 17.96 -7.37 8.05
N PHE A 86 17.30 -6.34 8.59
CA PHE A 86 17.89 -5.04 8.88
C PHE A 86 17.12 -4.33 10.00
N GLY A 87 17.81 -3.45 10.72
CA GLY A 87 17.23 -2.74 11.86
C GLY A 87 16.51 -1.45 11.50
N ASN A 88 15.87 -0.87 12.51
CA ASN A 88 15.06 0.34 12.39
C ASN A 88 15.86 1.58 11.96
N GLU A 89 17.18 1.55 12.13
CA GLU A 89 18.09 2.60 11.66
C GLU A 89 18.03 2.82 10.14
N LEU A 90 17.64 1.80 9.37
CA LEU A 90 17.50 1.88 7.93
C LEU A 90 16.14 2.40 7.47
N HIS A 91 15.14 2.48 8.36
CA HIS A 91 13.76 2.76 7.97
C HIS A 91 13.58 4.07 7.20
N ARG A 92 14.40 5.08 7.48
CA ARG A 92 14.36 6.38 6.79
C ARG A 92 14.66 6.28 5.29
N GLY A 93 15.29 5.21 4.85
CA GLY A 93 15.68 5.00 3.46
C GLY A 93 16.94 5.77 3.08
N GLU A 94 17.20 5.80 1.78
CA GLU A 94 18.42 6.39 1.22
C GLU A 94 18.19 7.87 0.85
N HIS A 95 19.18 8.71 1.16
CA HIS A 95 19.13 10.14 0.87
C HIS A 95 20.48 10.66 0.35
N PRO A 96 20.48 11.59 -0.63
CA PRO A 96 19.32 12.15 -1.35
C PRO A 96 18.72 11.18 -2.39
N THR A 97 17.40 11.26 -2.62
CA THR A 97 16.66 10.31 -3.47
C THR A 97 17.03 10.34 -4.96
N ARG A 98 17.67 11.41 -5.43
CA ARG A 98 18.00 11.63 -6.85
C ARG A 98 18.83 10.53 -7.52
N ASN A 99 19.57 9.73 -6.75
CA ASN A 99 20.46 8.69 -7.27
C ASN A 99 19.84 7.29 -7.15
N ILE A 100 18.64 7.18 -6.59
CA ILE A 100 18.00 5.89 -6.31
C ILE A 100 17.29 5.42 -7.57
N PRO A 101 17.60 4.22 -8.09
CA PRO A 101 16.95 3.69 -9.27
C PRO A 101 15.54 3.17 -8.96
N CYS A 102 14.81 2.84 -10.01
CA CYS A 102 13.70 1.90 -9.94
C CYS A 102 14.03 0.69 -10.81
N TYR A 103 13.38 -0.44 -10.56
CA TYR A 103 13.61 -1.68 -11.30
C TYR A 103 12.46 -1.94 -12.26
N VAL A 104 12.75 -2.41 -13.47
CA VAL A 104 11.72 -2.60 -14.49
C VAL A 104 11.71 -4.03 -14.98
N LEU A 105 10.62 -4.72 -14.71
CA LEU A 105 10.33 -6.02 -15.31
C LEU A 105 9.45 -5.81 -16.54
N VAL A 106 9.89 -6.39 -17.66
CA VAL A 106 9.18 -6.32 -18.93
C VAL A 106 8.49 -7.65 -19.20
N LYS A 107 7.18 -7.61 -19.50
CA LYS A 107 6.40 -8.80 -19.83
C LYS A 107 5.62 -8.62 -21.11
N GLN A 108 5.60 -9.65 -21.94
CA GLN A 108 4.67 -9.75 -23.06
C GLN A 108 3.42 -10.51 -22.58
N VAL A 109 2.24 -9.92 -22.75
CA VAL A 109 0.95 -10.53 -22.42
C VAL A 109 0.05 -10.42 -23.66
N GLY A 110 -0.12 -11.53 -24.37
CA GLY A 110 -0.77 -11.51 -25.68
C GLY A 110 -0.02 -10.62 -26.67
N ASP A 111 -0.71 -9.68 -27.28
CA ASP A 111 -0.16 -8.67 -28.20
C ASP A 111 0.34 -7.39 -27.50
N LYS A 112 0.23 -7.32 -26.17
CA LYS A 112 0.58 -6.15 -25.37
C LYS A 112 1.89 -6.31 -24.63
N LEU A 113 2.57 -5.19 -24.47
CA LEU A 113 3.77 -5.07 -23.65
C LEU A 113 3.41 -4.45 -22.31
N HIS A 114 3.90 -5.03 -21.22
CA HIS A 114 3.76 -4.51 -19.87
C HIS A 114 5.13 -4.11 -19.32
N LEU A 115 5.27 -2.85 -18.90
CA LEU A 115 6.44 -2.35 -18.17
C LEU A 115 6.05 -2.19 -16.70
N ILE A 116 6.64 -3.02 -15.83
CA ILE A 116 6.36 -3.01 -14.39
C ILE A 116 7.52 -2.31 -13.69
N TYR A 117 7.33 -1.04 -13.34
CA TYR A 117 8.27 -0.26 -12.54
C TYR A 117 8.10 -0.63 -11.07
N ILE A 118 9.18 -0.95 -10.38
CA ILE A 118 9.22 -1.46 -9.02
C ILE A 118 10.06 -0.52 -8.16
N TYR A 119 9.55 -0.20 -6.98
CA TYR A 119 10.18 0.69 -6.01
C TYR A 119 10.36 -0.06 -4.70
N LEU A 120 11.54 0.07 -4.11
CA LEU A 120 11.87 -0.57 -2.83
C LEU A 120 11.92 0.48 -1.74
N TYR A 121 11.39 0.15 -0.57
CA TYR A 121 11.53 0.93 0.66
C TYR A 121 12.05 0.03 1.77
N ALA A 122 12.79 0.61 2.72
CA ALA A 122 13.20 -0.12 3.92
C ALA A 122 12.07 -0.20 4.97
N TYR A 123 11.04 0.64 4.87
CA TYR A 123 9.92 0.68 5.81
C TYR A 123 8.77 1.42 5.17
N ASN A 124 7.53 1.00 5.43
CA ASN A 124 6.35 1.63 4.86
C ASN A 124 5.74 2.74 5.73
N GLY A 125 6.05 2.80 7.03
CA GLY A 125 5.39 3.73 7.95
C GLY A 125 4.03 3.25 8.45
N GLU A 126 3.49 3.97 9.43
CA GLU A 126 2.25 3.60 10.13
C GLU A 126 1.02 4.35 9.60
N TYR A 127 -0.13 3.68 9.59
CA TYR A 127 -1.41 4.29 9.22
C TYR A 127 -2.18 4.77 10.44
N PRO A 128 -2.55 6.05 10.52
CA PRO A 128 -3.46 6.53 11.55
C PRO A 128 -4.88 6.06 11.26
N ILE A 129 -5.30 4.97 11.91
CA ILE A 129 -6.68 4.48 11.92
C ILE A 129 -7.52 5.46 12.74
N LEU A 130 -8.44 6.17 12.08
CA LEU A 130 -9.32 7.19 12.68
C LEU A 130 -8.58 8.35 13.41
N GLY A 131 -7.25 8.45 13.26
CA GLY A 131 -6.43 9.37 14.06
C GLY A 131 -6.36 9.03 15.55
N LEU A 132 -6.68 7.79 15.92
CA LEU A 132 -6.67 7.30 17.32
C LEU A 132 -5.65 6.19 17.55
N LEU A 133 -5.38 5.38 16.52
CA LEU A 133 -4.47 4.24 16.58
C LEU A 133 -3.59 4.25 15.35
N ASN A 134 -2.38 3.71 15.48
CA ASN A 134 -1.48 3.49 14.37
C ASN A 134 -1.32 2.00 14.11
N ALA A 135 -1.43 1.57 12.86
CA ALA A 135 -1.28 0.18 12.46
C ALA A 135 -0.83 0.05 11.00
N GLY A 136 -0.56 -1.18 10.55
CA GLY A 136 -0.23 -1.49 9.16
C GLY A 136 1.24 -1.26 8.79
N GLN A 137 2.07 -0.82 9.73
CA GLN A 137 3.50 -0.69 9.53
C GLN A 137 4.21 -2.04 9.45
N HIS A 138 5.19 -2.14 8.56
CA HIS A 138 6.07 -3.28 8.42
C HIS A 138 7.45 -2.85 7.87
N PRO A 139 8.54 -3.54 8.25
CA PRO A 139 9.82 -3.40 7.60
C PRO A 139 9.76 -3.91 6.16
N ALA A 140 10.54 -3.26 5.31
CA ALA A 140 10.52 -3.33 3.87
C ALA A 140 9.18 -2.96 3.21
N ASP A 141 9.26 -2.45 2.00
CA ASP A 141 8.11 -2.31 1.12
C ASP A 141 8.51 -2.54 -0.34
N ILE A 142 7.59 -3.11 -1.12
CA ILE A 142 7.77 -3.29 -2.57
C ILE A 142 6.51 -2.77 -3.24
N GLU A 143 6.65 -1.62 -3.88
CA GLU A 143 5.59 -0.97 -4.63
C GLU A 143 5.80 -1.10 -6.13
N HIS A 144 4.73 -0.98 -6.90
CA HIS A 144 4.85 -1.02 -8.36
C HIS A 144 3.95 -0.05 -9.12
N MET A 145 4.31 0.25 -10.35
CA MET A 145 3.45 0.91 -11.32
C MET A 145 3.56 0.15 -12.64
N THR A 146 2.43 -0.24 -13.22
CA THR A 146 2.44 -1.04 -14.45
C THR A 146 1.90 -0.25 -15.62
N LEU A 147 2.68 -0.09 -16.67
CA LEU A 147 2.22 0.45 -17.96
C LEU A 147 1.80 -0.71 -18.84
N GLU A 148 0.62 -0.62 -19.45
CA GLU A 148 0.20 -1.49 -20.54
C GLU A 148 0.32 -0.71 -21.85
N MET A 149 0.94 -1.33 -22.86
CA MET A 149 1.34 -0.67 -24.09
C MET A 149 1.05 -1.56 -25.30
N THR A 150 0.92 -0.95 -26.47
CA THR A 150 0.93 -1.69 -27.74
C THR A 150 2.32 -2.28 -27.97
N SER A 151 2.43 -3.29 -28.84
CA SER A 151 3.72 -3.84 -29.29
C SER A 151 4.63 -2.81 -29.99
N ARG A 152 4.09 -1.65 -30.37
CA ARG A 152 4.83 -0.51 -30.94
C ARG A 152 5.32 0.50 -29.89
N GLY A 153 5.05 0.26 -28.61
CA GLY A 153 5.45 1.15 -27.52
C GLY A 153 4.55 2.38 -27.34
N GLU A 154 3.30 2.31 -27.79
CA GLU A 154 2.27 3.32 -27.54
C GLU A 154 1.56 3.00 -26.22
N LEU A 155 1.43 3.98 -25.32
CA LEU A 155 0.78 3.78 -24.01
C LEU A 155 -0.72 3.55 -24.20
N ILE A 156 -1.28 2.52 -23.56
CA ILE A 156 -2.71 2.21 -23.56
C ILE A 156 -3.33 2.65 -22.23
N ARG A 157 -2.72 2.25 -21.10
CA ARG A 157 -3.19 2.56 -19.74
C ARG A 157 -2.09 2.33 -18.71
N VAL A 158 -2.27 2.92 -17.53
CA VAL A 158 -1.35 2.81 -16.39
C VAL A 158 -2.09 2.29 -15.17
N MET A 159 -1.58 1.23 -14.56
CA MET A 159 -1.98 0.76 -13.25
C MET A 159 -1.19 1.53 -12.19
N TYR A 160 -1.90 2.41 -11.49
CA TYR A 160 -1.44 3.03 -10.26
C TYR A 160 -1.73 2.05 -9.12
N SER A 161 -0.72 1.28 -8.69
CA SER A 161 -0.93 0.24 -7.70
C SER A 161 -1.04 0.84 -6.30
N ALA A 162 -2.03 0.39 -5.55
CA ALA A 162 -2.21 0.76 -4.17
C ALA A 162 -2.86 -0.42 -3.44
N HIS A 163 -2.19 -0.94 -2.40
CA HIS A 163 -2.77 -1.94 -1.47
C HIS A 163 -3.36 -3.18 -2.15
N GLY A 164 -2.69 -3.65 -3.21
CA GLY A 164 -3.08 -4.80 -4.00
C GLY A 164 -4.24 -4.53 -4.96
N THR A 165 -5.05 -5.57 -5.23
CA THR A 165 -6.13 -5.53 -6.23
C THR A 165 -7.34 -4.70 -5.80
N LYS A 166 -7.40 -4.26 -4.53
CA LYS A 166 -8.55 -3.53 -3.99
C LYS A 166 -8.50 -2.05 -4.30
N ASP A 167 -7.37 -1.38 -4.05
CA ASP A 167 -7.33 0.09 -4.12
C ASP A 167 -6.64 0.63 -5.38
N GLY A 168 -5.80 -0.19 -6.04
CA GLY A 168 -5.13 0.13 -7.29
C GLY A 168 -6.08 0.29 -8.47
N ARG A 169 -5.72 1.13 -9.44
CA ARG A 169 -6.59 1.47 -10.59
C ARG A 169 -5.85 1.58 -11.90
N TRP A 170 -6.48 1.05 -12.95
CA TRP A 170 -6.11 1.34 -14.34
C TRP A 170 -6.65 2.71 -14.76
N ILE A 171 -5.78 3.55 -15.30
CA ILE A 171 -6.10 4.86 -15.87
C ILE A 171 -5.75 4.84 -17.35
N ALA A 172 -6.72 5.16 -18.22
CA ALA A 172 -6.52 5.23 -19.66
C ALA A 172 -5.47 6.28 -20.02
N ALA A 173 -4.69 6.04 -21.08
CA ALA A 173 -3.57 6.89 -21.47
C ALA A 173 -3.92 8.38 -21.58
N GLU A 174 -5.12 8.72 -22.04
CA GLU A 174 -5.60 10.10 -22.22
C GLU A 174 -5.87 10.81 -20.88
N GLN A 175 -6.03 10.05 -19.80
CA GLN A 175 -6.30 10.55 -18.45
C GLN A 175 -5.06 10.48 -17.55
N VAL A 176 -3.96 9.92 -18.03
CA VAL A 176 -2.72 9.82 -17.28
C VAL A 176 -2.11 11.21 -17.11
N PRO A 177 -1.86 11.68 -15.88
CA PRO A 177 -1.18 12.94 -15.65
C PRO A 177 0.25 12.90 -16.21
N MET A 178 0.66 13.99 -16.87
CA MET A 178 1.97 14.13 -17.49
C MET A 178 2.64 15.42 -17.04
N GLU A 179 3.96 15.38 -16.84
CA GLU A 179 4.82 16.54 -16.57
C GLU A 179 6.12 16.34 -17.36
N ASP A 180 6.53 17.34 -18.14
CA ASP A 180 7.73 17.28 -18.99
C ASP A 180 7.80 16.03 -19.91
N GLY A 181 6.64 15.59 -20.40
CA GLY A 181 6.54 14.39 -21.26
C GLY A 181 6.68 13.06 -20.53
N LYS A 182 6.71 13.05 -19.19
CA LYS A 182 6.75 11.85 -18.35
C LYS A 182 5.46 11.66 -17.57
N ILE A 183 5.11 10.41 -17.30
CA ILE A 183 3.98 10.05 -16.42
C ILE A 183 4.25 10.59 -15.02
N VAL A 184 3.21 11.09 -14.36
CA VAL A 184 3.29 11.55 -12.97
C VAL A 184 2.52 10.61 -12.05
N ALA A 185 3.13 10.24 -10.93
CA ALA A 185 2.45 9.56 -9.85
C ALA A 185 2.67 10.30 -8.53
N TYR A 186 1.67 10.22 -7.67
CA TYR A 186 1.72 10.70 -6.30
C TYR A 186 1.76 9.49 -5.39
N MET A 187 2.79 9.42 -4.56
CA MET A 187 2.94 8.37 -3.57
C MET A 187 2.30 8.82 -2.27
N ALA A 188 1.43 7.96 -1.73
CA ALA A 188 0.78 8.19 -0.46
C ALA A 188 1.81 8.29 0.68
N LEU A 189 1.54 9.18 1.65
CA LEU A 189 2.27 9.26 2.90
C LEU A 189 2.25 7.90 3.61
N ASN A 190 3.42 7.47 4.10
CA ASN A 190 3.60 6.13 4.65
C ASN A 190 3.29 5.09 3.57
N GLY A 191 2.40 4.11 3.74
CA GLY A 191 2.38 2.85 2.95
C GLY A 191 2.23 2.88 1.42
N HIS A 192 2.63 3.96 0.76
CA HIS A 192 3.29 4.04 -0.54
C HIS A 192 2.45 3.64 -1.74
N GLY A 193 1.14 3.51 -1.56
CA GLY A 193 0.19 3.43 -2.66
C GLY A 193 0.37 4.59 -3.65
N LEU A 194 0.36 4.27 -4.93
CA LEU A 194 0.53 5.20 -6.04
C LEU A 194 -0.82 5.63 -6.60
N TYR A 195 -0.93 6.90 -6.94
CA TYR A 195 -2.17 7.49 -7.47
C TYR A 195 -1.89 8.57 -8.53
N PRO A 196 -2.84 8.82 -9.45
CA PRO A 196 -2.67 9.80 -10.52
C PRO A 196 -2.89 11.27 -10.09
N LYS A 197 -3.23 11.52 -8.82
CA LYS A 197 -3.50 12.88 -8.33
C LYS A 197 -3.20 13.03 -6.85
N GLU A 198 -2.92 14.26 -6.43
CA GLU A 198 -2.85 14.65 -5.03
C GLU A 198 -4.22 14.63 -4.33
N GLY A 199 -4.21 14.82 -3.02
CA GLY A 199 -5.41 14.87 -2.18
C GLY A 199 -5.54 13.65 -1.27
N ILE A 200 -6.76 13.12 -1.16
CA ILE A 200 -7.07 12.00 -0.27
C ILE A 200 -7.63 10.86 -1.11
N ALA A 201 -7.01 9.69 -1.01
CA ALA A 201 -7.57 8.45 -1.52
C ALA A 201 -8.26 7.70 -0.40
N PHE A 202 -9.59 7.58 -0.53
CA PHE A 202 -10.42 6.95 0.49
C PHE A 202 -10.27 5.44 0.47
N ARG A 203 -10.01 4.87 1.64
CA ARG A 203 -9.82 3.44 1.83
C ARG A 203 -10.56 2.96 3.06
N LEU A 204 -10.97 1.68 3.05
CA LEU A 204 -11.64 1.02 4.17
C LEU A 204 -12.77 1.88 4.79
N GLY A 205 -13.65 2.42 3.96
CA GLY A 205 -14.76 3.25 4.44
C GLY A 205 -14.33 4.57 5.09
N GLY A 206 -13.18 5.13 4.68
CA GLY A 206 -12.68 6.40 5.21
C GLY A 206 -11.76 6.27 6.43
N LEU A 207 -11.50 5.04 6.91
CA LEU A 207 -10.85 4.77 8.19
C LEU A 207 -9.32 4.72 8.10
N ALA A 208 -8.77 4.43 6.92
CA ALA A 208 -7.35 4.23 6.69
C ALA A 208 -6.92 4.88 5.36
N ASN A 209 -7.30 6.15 5.18
CA ASN A 209 -7.08 6.87 3.93
C ASN A 209 -5.60 7.08 3.63
N ASP A 210 -5.29 7.06 2.34
CA ASP A 210 -4.00 7.51 1.81
C ASP A 210 -4.05 9.02 1.61
N TYR A 211 -2.99 9.71 2.02
CA TYR A 211 -2.82 11.16 1.88
C TYR A 211 -1.71 11.45 0.90
N LEU A 212 -2.00 12.31 -0.06
CA LEU A 212 -1.14 12.58 -1.20
C LEU A 212 -0.91 14.08 -1.32
N GLY A 213 0.32 14.45 -1.61
CA GLY A 213 0.70 15.83 -1.80
C GLY A 213 1.91 15.96 -2.69
N LYS A 214 2.09 17.14 -3.26
CA LYS A 214 3.21 17.47 -4.14
C LYS A 214 4.44 17.88 -3.32
N GLY A 215 5.09 16.92 -2.68
CA GLY A 215 6.32 17.09 -1.89
C GLY A 215 7.59 16.86 -2.72
N ALA A 216 8.51 16.06 -2.18
CA ALA A 216 9.77 15.78 -2.85
C ALA A 216 9.54 15.12 -4.23
N LYS A 217 10.15 15.69 -5.27
CA LYS A 217 10.12 15.14 -6.63
C LYS A 217 11.24 14.11 -6.79
N TRP A 218 10.88 12.89 -7.16
CA TRP A 218 11.79 11.80 -7.50
C TRP A 218 11.59 11.40 -8.96
N SER A 219 12.69 11.19 -9.68
CA SER A 219 12.66 10.78 -11.10
C SER A 219 13.68 9.67 -11.28
N PRO A 220 13.33 8.43 -10.89
CA PRO A 220 14.27 7.32 -10.85
C PRO A 220 14.80 6.97 -12.24
N LYS A 221 16.07 6.57 -12.27
CA LYS A 221 16.65 5.91 -13.43
C LYS A 221 16.18 4.45 -13.44
N PRO A 222 15.46 3.99 -14.48
CA PRO A 222 15.01 2.62 -14.53
C PRO A 222 16.15 1.67 -14.87
N GLN A 223 16.22 0.55 -14.16
CA GLN A 223 17.14 -0.55 -14.40
C GLN A 223 16.35 -1.78 -14.81
N LEU A 224 16.63 -2.32 -15.98
CA LEU A 224 16.01 -3.58 -16.43
C LEU A 224 16.39 -4.72 -15.50
N ILE A 225 15.40 -5.51 -15.10
CA ILE A 225 15.59 -6.76 -14.38
C ILE A 225 14.95 -7.91 -15.14
N PHE A 226 15.47 -9.10 -14.90
CA PHE A 226 15.00 -10.34 -15.52
C PHE A 226 14.72 -11.37 -14.42
N LEU A 227 13.75 -12.25 -14.66
CA LEU A 227 13.42 -13.33 -13.72
C LEU A 227 14.46 -14.45 -13.84
N PRO A 228 14.68 -15.29 -12.81
CA PRO A 228 15.71 -16.33 -12.83
C PRO A 228 15.63 -17.35 -13.99
N ASN A 229 14.47 -17.50 -14.61
CA ASN A 229 14.24 -18.39 -15.75
C ASN A 229 14.44 -17.70 -17.12
N ASP A 230 14.78 -16.41 -17.15
CA ASP A 230 15.02 -15.65 -18.36
C ASP A 230 16.50 -15.79 -18.80
N PRO A 231 16.81 -16.00 -20.10
CA PRO A 231 18.20 -16.11 -20.57
C PRO A 231 19.05 -14.84 -20.40
N ASN A 232 18.44 -13.69 -20.13
CA ASN A 232 19.11 -12.42 -19.84
C ASN A 232 19.38 -12.24 -18.34
N PHE A 233 18.91 -13.15 -17.50
CA PHE A 233 19.23 -13.14 -16.08
C PHE A 233 20.73 -13.30 -15.84
N ASP A 234 21.30 -12.39 -15.07
CA ASP A 234 22.69 -12.40 -14.67
C ASP A 234 22.77 -12.38 -13.15
N VAL A 235 23.30 -13.46 -12.58
CA VAL A 235 23.38 -13.65 -11.14
C VAL A 235 24.26 -12.61 -10.47
N ASP A 236 25.27 -12.07 -11.15
CA ASP A 236 26.20 -11.13 -10.53
C ASP A 236 25.57 -9.74 -10.35
N THR A 237 24.64 -9.37 -11.23
CA THR A 237 24.01 -8.04 -11.26
C THR A 237 22.59 -8.02 -10.68
N ILE A 238 21.80 -9.08 -10.88
CA ILE A 238 20.38 -9.12 -10.49
C ILE A 238 20.00 -10.39 -9.72
N GLY A 239 20.98 -11.09 -9.12
CA GLY A 239 20.75 -12.27 -8.28
C GLY A 239 19.73 -12.07 -7.15
N TRP A 240 19.59 -10.84 -6.64
CA TRP A 240 18.62 -10.46 -5.62
C TRP A 240 17.16 -10.75 -6.01
N VAL A 241 16.83 -10.73 -7.31
CA VAL A 241 15.48 -11.04 -7.81
C VAL A 241 15.06 -12.46 -7.44
N ALA A 242 16.03 -13.38 -7.25
CA ALA A 242 15.78 -14.76 -6.85
C ALA A 242 15.48 -14.94 -5.35
N PHE A 243 15.57 -13.87 -4.54
CA PHE A 243 15.32 -13.98 -3.11
C PHE A 243 13.95 -14.60 -2.84
N ASN A 244 13.92 -15.59 -1.94
CA ASN A 244 12.74 -16.39 -1.65
C ASN A 244 12.33 -16.35 -0.17
N GLY A 245 12.95 -15.50 0.66
CA GLY A 245 12.62 -15.33 2.08
C GLY A 245 11.76 -14.10 2.39
N ARG A 246 11.66 -13.74 3.67
CA ARG A 246 11.05 -12.48 4.13
C ARG A 246 12.03 -11.32 3.97
N LEU A 247 11.58 -10.24 3.34
CA LEU A 247 12.36 -9.01 3.19
C LEU A 247 12.02 -8.06 4.34
N GLY A 248 13.04 -7.62 5.08
CA GLY A 248 12.88 -6.76 6.26
C GLY A 248 12.52 -7.52 7.53
N GLY A 249 12.80 -6.89 8.67
CA GLY A 249 12.58 -7.45 10.00
C GLY A 249 13.88 -7.61 10.78
N ASP A 250 13.72 -7.85 12.08
CA ASP A 250 14.86 -8.11 12.94
C ASP A 250 15.37 -9.55 12.77
N ALA A 251 16.62 -9.77 13.18
CA ALA A 251 17.34 -11.03 13.03
C ALA A 251 16.88 -12.08 14.07
N ARG A 252 15.61 -12.47 14.06
CA ARG A 252 15.04 -13.49 14.96
C ARG A 252 14.36 -14.64 14.19
N PRO A 253 14.52 -15.90 14.64
CA PRO A 253 13.86 -17.04 14.01
C PRO A 253 12.34 -16.88 14.00
N GLY A 254 11.72 -17.15 12.84
CA GLY A 254 10.27 -17.01 12.70
C GLY A 254 9.78 -15.56 12.64
N ASN A 255 10.68 -14.58 12.43
CA ASN A 255 10.26 -13.20 12.17
C ASN A 255 9.43 -13.17 10.87
N THR A 256 8.19 -12.70 10.99
CA THR A 256 7.26 -12.54 9.88
C THR A 256 6.77 -11.09 9.76
N ASP A 257 7.50 -10.14 10.35
CA ASP A 257 7.16 -8.71 10.29
C ASP A 257 7.41 -8.14 8.89
N GLY A 258 8.45 -8.63 8.20
CA GLY A 258 8.78 -8.24 6.83
C GLY A 258 7.75 -8.65 5.80
N ILE A 259 8.03 -8.39 4.53
CA ILE A 259 7.14 -8.70 3.41
C ILE A 259 7.57 -9.96 2.65
N ALA A 260 6.62 -10.53 1.90
CA ALA A 260 6.91 -11.62 0.96
C ALA A 260 7.88 -11.15 -0.14
N PRO A 261 8.70 -12.05 -0.69
CA PRO A 261 9.70 -11.70 -1.68
C PRO A 261 9.07 -11.25 -3.01
N LEU A 262 9.86 -10.61 -3.87
CA LEU A 262 9.39 -10.09 -5.15
C LEU A 262 8.67 -11.16 -6.00
N LEU A 263 9.23 -12.37 -6.11
CA LEU A 263 8.66 -13.46 -6.91
C LEU A 263 7.33 -14.02 -6.37
N ASP A 264 6.96 -13.69 -5.13
CA ASP A 264 5.70 -14.09 -4.53
C ASP A 264 4.55 -13.11 -4.81
N LYS A 265 4.86 -11.92 -5.31
CA LYS A 265 3.87 -10.90 -5.62
C LYS A 265 2.94 -11.35 -6.75
N GLY A 266 1.64 -11.20 -6.57
CA GLY A 266 0.64 -11.69 -7.53
C GLY A 266 0.73 -11.04 -8.91
N TRP A 267 1.12 -9.77 -8.99
CA TRP A 267 1.43 -9.04 -10.23
C TRP A 267 2.74 -9.50 -10.91
N ILE A 268 3.64 -10.17 -10.18
CA ILE A 268 4.76 -10.92 -10.76
C ILE A 268 4.29 -12.29 -11.26
N ARG A 269 3.40 -12.98 -10.54
CA ARG A 269 2.91 -14.32 -10.93
C ARG A 269 1.80 -14.30 -11.99
N GLY A 270 1.16 -13.15 -12.22
CA GLY A 270 -0.02 -13.04 -13.08
C GLY A 270 -1.30 -13.57 -12.42
N THR A 271 -1.31 -13.73 -11.10
CA THR A 271 -2.48 -14.20 -10.34
C THR A 271 -3.40 -13.06 -9.89
N ASP A 272 -2.89 -11.83 -9.89
CA ASP A 272 -3.69 -10.64 -9.62
C ASP A 272 -4.49 -10.28 -10.89
N ILE A 273 -5.73 -10.78 -10.98
CA ILE A 273 -6.72 -10.24 -11.90
C ILE A 273 -7.08 -8.86 -11.34
N LEU A 274 -6.53 -7.82 -11.96
CA LEU A 274 -6.83 -6.43 -11.65
C LEU A 274 -8.26 -6.18 -12.12
N ASP A 275 -9.24 -6.40 -11.24
CA ASP A 275 -10.65 -6.11 -11.52
C ASP A 275 -10.76 -4.64 -11.95
N GLU A 276 -11.42 -4.41 -13.10
CA GLU A 276 -11.55 -3.09 -13.72
C GLU A 276 -12.56 -2.19 -12.97
N SER A 277 -13.17 -2.70 -11.90
CA SER A 277 -14.16 -1.96 -11.14
C SER A 277 -13.53 -0.73 -10.48
N GLN A 278 -13.80 0.44 -11.06
CA GLN A 278 -13.46 1.73 -10.47
C GLN A 278 -14.17 1.85 -9.11
N LEU A 279 -13.43 1.67 -8.02
CA LEU A 279 -13.98 1.93 -6.69
C LEU A 279 -14.27 3.42 -6.55
N ASN A 280 -15.52 3.81 -6.73
CA ASN A 280 -15.97 5.13 -6.31
C ASN A 280 -15.79 5.26 -4.80
N PRO A 281 -15.47 6.46 -4.27
CA PRO A 281 -15.49 6.68 -2.83
C PRO A 281 -16.84 6.18 -2.27
N PRO A 282 -16.86 5.57 -1.07
CA PRO A 282 -18.10 5.12 -0.45
C PRO A 282 -19.13 6.25 -0.48
N ILE A 283 -20.40 5.94 -0.81
CA ILE A 283 -21.47 6.94 -0.99
C ILE A 283 -21.55 7.91 0.20
N ILE A 284 -21.23 7.44 1.42
CA ILE A 284 -21.21 8.22 2.66
C ILE A 284 -20.22 9.42 2.65
N PHE A 285 -19.23 9.44 1.76
CA PHE A 285 -18.28 10.54 1.59
C PHE A 285 -18.48 11.33 0.28
N SER A 286 -19.55 11.06 -0.47
CA SER A 286 -19.91 11.91 -1.60
C SER A 286 -20.14 13.35 -1.13
N PRO A 287 -19.90 14.39 -1.95
CA PRO A 287 -20.25 15.76 -1.60
C PRO A 287 -21.71 15.91 -1.16
N THR A 288 -22.61 15.10 -1.73
CA THR A 288 -24.01 15.00 -1.32
C THR A 288 -24.17 14.49 0.11
N VAL A 289 -23.54 13.36 0.48
CA VAL A 289 -23.65 12.83 1.85
C VAL A 289 -22.79 13.63 2.84
N GLY A 290 -21.64 14.14 2.44
CA GLY A 290 -20.85 15.11 3.21
C GLY A 290 -21.66 16.37 3.51
N ASN A 291 -22.35 16.94 2.52
CA ASN A 291 -23.30 18.04 2.73
C ASN A 291 -24.49 17.63 3.58
N ILE A 292 -25.00 16.41 3.47
CA ILE A 292 -26.02 15.89 4.40
C ILE A 292 -25.43 15.77 5.81
N LEU A 293 -24.24 15.24 6.03
CA LEU A 293 -23.63 15.11 7.36
C LEU A 293 -23.28 16.48 7.98
N ILE A 294 -22.86 17.45 7.15
CA ILE A 294 -22.54 18.82 7.53
C ILE A 294 -23.82 19.64 7.77
N ASN A 295 -24.88 19.42 6.98
CA ASN A 295 -26.13 20.20 7.02
C ASN A 295 -27.33 19.50 7.66
N VAL A 296 -27.25 18.22 8.04
CA VAL A 296 -28.28 17.53 8.83
C VAL A 296 -28.23 18.06 10.25
N LYS A 297 -28.89 19.20 10.42
CA LYS A 297 -29.36 19.70 11.70
C LYS A 297 -30.71 19.04 12.01
N ASN A 298 -30.67 17.95 12.77
CA ASN A 298 -31.58 17.68 13.92
C ASN A 298 -32.98 17.04 13.82
N ILE A 299 -33.59 16.66 12.68
CA ILE A 299 -34.99 16.13 12.76
C ILE A 299 -35.13 14.62 12.53
N LEU A 300 -34.61 14.05 11.44
CA LEU A 300 -35.02 12.69 11.06
C LEU A 300 -34.46 11.60 11.98
N VAL A 301 -33.17 11.69 12.36
CA VAL A 301 -32.51 10.69 13.21
C VAL A 301 -33.00 10.79 14.66
N PHE A 302 -33.24 11.99 15.16
CA PHE A 302 -33.83 12.19 16.48
C PHE A 302 -35.27 11.66 16.53
N VAL A 303 -36.09 11.91 15.50
CA VAL A 303 -37.47 11.40 15.41
C VAL A 303 -37.51 9.88 15.33
N ILE A 304 -36.65 9.24 14.53
CA ILE A 304 -36.59 7.77 14.42
C ILE A 304 -36.15 7.13 15.74
N VAL A 305 -35.11 7.66 16.38
CA VAL A 305 -34.62 7.14 17.67
C VAL A 305 -35.64 7.39 18.79
N TYR A 306 -36.32 8.54 18.81
CA TYR A 306 -37.38 8.84 19.76
C TYR A 306 -38.59 7.90 19.62
N PHE A 307 -39.05 7.63 18.39
CA PHE A 307 -40.19 6.73 18.16
C PHE A 307 -39.87 5.27 18.49
N ILE A 308 -38.64 4.80 18.23
CA ILE A 308 -38.18 3.45 18.61
C ILE A 308 -38.12 3.32 20.14
N ILE A 309 -37.62 4.34 20.84
CA ILE A 309 -37.55 4.34 22.30
C ILE A 309 -38.94 4.43 22.94
N TYR A 310 -39.85 5.27 22.40
CA TYR A 310 -41.24 5.35 22.84
C TYR A 310 -41.98 4.01 22.68
N LYS A 311 -41.75 3.29 21.57
CA LYS A 311 -42.33 1.96 21.33
C LYS A 311 -41.75 0.88 22.26
N ILE A 312 -40.46 0.92 22.54
CA ILE A 312 -39.80 -0.05 23.44
C ILE A 312 -40.24 0.15 24.89
N LEU A 313 -40.38 1.40 25.34
CA LEU A 313 -40.88 1.71 26.69
C LEU A 313 -42.37 1.34 26.85
N GLN A 314 -43.22 1.58 25.83
CA GLN A 314 -44.62 1.12 25.83
C GLN A 314 -44.75 -0.42 25.84
N LEU A 315 -43.87 -1.13 25.11
CA LEU A 315 -43.89 -2.59 25.05
C LEU A 315 -43.34 -3.23 26.34
N ASN A 316 -42.34 -2.61 26.98
CA ASN A 316 -41.82 -3.08 28.27
C ASN A 316 -42.82 -2.89 29.42
N ASP A 317 -43.58 -1.79 29.42
CA ASP A 317 -44.66 -1.57 30.40
C ASP A 317 -45.81 -2.59 30.25
N GLN A 318 -46.01 -3.20 29.07
CA GLN A 318 -47.03 -4.22 28.84
C GLN A 318 -46.59 -5.65 29.15
N TYR A 319 -45.29 -5.97 29.12
CA TYR A 319 -44.80 -7.36 29.16
C TYR A 319 -44.01 -7.75 30.41
N LEU A 320 -43.54 -6.81 31.23
CA LEU A 320 -42.61 -7.13 32.34
C LEU A 320 -43.15 -6.88 33.77
N PHE A 321 -44.37 -6.34 33.96
CA PHE A 321 -44.91 -6.20 35.32
C PHE A 321 -46.41 -6.50 35.45
N SER A 322 -46.71 -7.53 36.25
CA SER A 322 -47.89 -7.55 37.11
C SER A 322 -47.70 -6.48 38.21
N PRO A 323 -48.74 -5.74 38.63
CA PRO A 323 -48.60 -4.46 39.31
C PRO A 323 -48.22 -4.63 40.79
N LYS A 324 -46.91 -4.67 41.09
CA LYS A 324 -46.34 -4.28 42.40
C LYS A 324 -44.96 -3.65 42.19
N ASP A 325 -44.94 -2.32 42.14
CA ASP A 325 -43.79 -1.42 42.36
C ASP A 325 -42.78 -1.11 41.23
N GLY A 326 -43.12 -1.32 39.95
CA GLY A 326 -42.24 -1.05 38.81
C GLY A 326 -42.34 0.36 38.19
N ARG A 327 -41.50 1.32 38.61
CA ARG A 327 -41.12 2.49 37.77
C ARG A 327 -39.65 2.84 37.97
N TYR A 328 -38.91 3.02 36.87
CA TYR A 328 -37.56 3.57 36.89
C TYR A 328 -37.54 4.94 37.59
N THR A 329 -36.50 5.21 38.36
CA THR A 329 -36.38 6.50 39.05
C THR A 329 -36.00 7.59 38.05
N TRP A 330 -36.42 8.83 38.33
CA TRP A 330 -36.03 10.00 37.53
C TRP A 330 -34.51 10.13 37.38
N LYS A 331 -33.73 9.67 38.38
CA LYS A 331 -32.27 9.66 38.31
C LYS A 331 -31.72 8.69 37.27
N GLU A 332 -32.30 7.50 37.15
CA GLU A 332 -31.85 6.48 36.19
C GLU A 332 -32.21 6.90 34.75
N HIS A 333 -33.42 7.41 34.53
CA HIS A 333 -33.79 8.00 33.24
C HIS A 333 -32.90 9.20 32.86
N SER A 334 -32.59 10.07 33.83
CA SER A 334 -31.73 11.23 33.57
C SER A 334 -30.28 10.83 33.28
N ALA A 335 -29.76 9.78 33.92
CA ALA A 335 -28.42 9.26 33.67
C ALA A 335 -28.32 8.63 32.27
N THR A 336 -29.32 7.85 31.87
CA THR A 336 -29.41 7.28 30.52
C THR A 336 -29.47 8.39 29.48
N ILE A 337 -30.34 9.40 29.66
CA ILE A 337 -30.44 10.55 28.75
C ILE A 337 -29.12 11.33 28.69
N ALA A 338 -28.45 11.56 29.82
CA ALA A 338 -27.18 12.28 29.87
C ALA A 338 -26.06 11.53 29.14
N ILE A 339 -25.94 10.21 29.33
CA ILE A 339 -24.97 9.37 28.61
C ILE A 339 -25.22 9.42 27.10
N PHE A 340 -26.49 9.39 26.68
CA PHE A 340 -26.84 9.49 25.25
C PHE A 340 -26.62 10.88 24.66
N ILE A 341 -26.84 11.96 25.40
CA ILE A 341 -26.49 13.32 24.97
C ILE A 341 -24.97 13.44 24.83
N ILE A 342 -24.20 12.88 25.77
CA ILE A 342 -22.73 12.87 25.71
C ILE A 342 -22.26 12.08 24.49
N LEU A 343 -22.79 10.88 24.26
CA LEU A 343 -22.48 10.08 23.07
C LEU A 343 -22.88 10.79 21.78
N PHE A 344 -24.04 11.45 21.73
CA PHE A 344 -24.48 12.23 20.57
C PHE A 344 -23.55 13.42 20.31
N VAL A 345 -23.13 14.14 21.35
CA VAL A 345 -22.19 15.26 21.24
C VAL A 345 -20.82 14.77 20.78
N ILE A 346 -20.32 13.66 21.33
CA ILE A 346 -19.05 13.04 20.91
C ILE A 346 -19.13 12.61 19.45
N VAL A 347 -20.15 11.84 19.06
CA VAL A 347 -20.35 11.38 17.68
C VAL A 347 -20.49 12.56 16.73
N ARG A 348 -21.20 13.62 17.12
CA ARG A 348 -21.36 14.84 16.32
C ARG A 348 -20.05 15.59 16.14
N GLU A 349 -19.27 15.77 17.19
CA GLU A 349 -17.99 16.48 17.08
C GLU A 349 -16.92 15.66 16.36
N VAL A 350 -16.94 14.34 16.51
CA VAL A 350 -16.13 13.43 15.68
C VAL A 350 -16.56 13.50 14.22
N ALA A 351 -17.86 13.43 13.92
CA ALA A 351 -18.38 13.52 12.55
C ALA A 351 -18.07 14.88 11.89
N LYS A 352 -18.16 15.99 12.62
CA LYS A 352 -17.76 17.32 12.13
C LYS A 352 -16.26 17.42 11.87
N ARG A 353 -15.43 16.88 12.76
CA ARG A 353 -13.97 16.84 12.56
C ARG A 353 -13.60 15.98 11.35
N ILE A 354 -14.27 14.84 11.17
CA ILE A 354 -14.11 13.99 10.00
C ILE A 354 -14.57 14.75 8.74
N ALA A 355 -15.76 15.33 8.73
CA ALA A 355 -16.27 16.06 7.57
C ALA A 355 -15.38 17.25 7.17
N LYS A 356 -14.89 18.03 8.15
CA LYS A 356 -13.97 19.16 7.90
C LYS A 356 -12.59 18.71 7.40
N LYS A 357 -12.13 17.51 7.78
CA LYS A 357 -10.82 16.97 7.39
C LYS A 357 -10.86 16.18 6.08
N PHE A 358 -12.01 15.59 5.75
CA PHE A 358 -12.11 14.54 4.73
C PHE A 358 -13.14 14.82 3.63
N VAL A 359 -14.02 15.82 3.73
CA VAL A 359 -14.91 16.21 2.62
C VAL A 359 -14.21 17.32 1.84
N PRO A 360 -13.88 17.12 0.55
CA PRO A 360 -13.32 18.18 -0.29
C PRO A 360 -14.26 19.39 -0.34
N SER A 361 -13.70 20.60 -0.24
CA SER A 361 -14.43 21.87 -0.32
C SER A 361 -15.09 22.11 -1.67
#